data_AF-A0A0J9TN21-F1
#
_entry.id   AF-A0A0J9TN21-F1
#
_cell.length_a   1.000
_cell.length_b   1.000
_cell.length_c   1.000
_cell.angle_alpha   90.00
_cell.angle_beta   90.00
_cell.angle_gamma   90.00
#
_symmetry.space_group_name_H-M   'P 1'
#
loop_
_entity.id
_entity.type
_entity.pdbx_description
1 polymer ?
#
loop_
_entity_poly.entity_id
_entity_poly.type
_entity_poly.pdbx_seq_one_letter_code
_entity_poly.pdbx_strand_id
1 'polypeptide(L)'
;DLPSVKFEKEIKNLIDYSTFESYEKNITEENVIDRWVQSFQSKVKTYSTDSSVHFTLNHDKRCKNFNYLLNVIINKLNSLSDNIGKRSEWSDIIRKSNEIFFPSNKNLSCKHVYAYGNSDYKDLDTFCEDSDFIMKKVVEIRNSVNCQNIAKNMSNRKDNLVRVRDNGMRGGRILKIDNNCNTRILDEILPSITCNSNVDRPSQVE
;
A
#
# COMPACT_ATOMS: atom_id res chain seq x y z
N ASP A 1 -11.33 9.41 -2.09
CA ASP A 1 -10.16 8.56 -2.41
C ASP A 1 -10.50 7.09 -2.33
N LEU A 2 -9.81 6.28 -3.12
CA LEU A 2 -9.89 4.82 -3.03
C LEU A 2 -9.30 4.33 -1.71
N PRO A 3 -9.81 3.23 -1.12
CA PRO A 3 -9.34 2.72 0.18
C PRO A 3 -7.83 2.47 0.25
N SER A 4 -7.22 1.99 -0.83
CA SER A 4 -5.78 1.75 -0.89
C SER A 4 -4.98 3.06 -0.81
N VAL A 5 -5.37 4.05 -1.62
CA VAL A 5 -4.71 5.36 -1.73
C VAL A 5 -4.79 6.11 -0.41
N LYS A 6 -5.96 6.08 0.24
CA LYS A 6 -6.17 6.73 1.54
C LYS A 6 -5.19 6.17 2.59
N PHE A 7 -5.13 4.85 2.72
CA PHE A 7 -4.27 4.19 3.69
C PHE A 7 -2.78 4.42 3.43
N GLU A 8 -2.34 4.29 2.18
CA GLU A 8 -0.93 4.53 1.84
C GLU A 8 -0.53 5.98 2.13
N LYS A 9 -1.40 6.94 1.82
CA LYS A 9 -1.17 8.35 2.11
C LYS A 9 -1.09 8.62 3.62
N GLU A 10 -2.03 8.08 4.39
CA GLU A 10 -2.07 8.25 5.85
C GLU A 10 -0.78 7.72 6.51
N ILE A 11 -0.36 6.49 6.17
CA ILE A 11 0.86 5.91 6.75
C ILE A 11 2.11 6.64 6.27
N LYS A 12 2.22 6.96 4.98
CA LYS A 12 3.40 7.68 4.45
C LYS A 12 3.54 9.07 5.07
N ASN A 13 2.43 9.77 5.28
CA ASN A 13 2.42 11.06 5.96
C ASN A 13 2.79 10.92 7.43
N LEU A 14 2.25 9.90 8.12
CA LEU A 14 2.59 9.63 9.51
C LEU A 14 4.10 9.51 9.70
N ILE A 15 4.78 8.78 8.82
CA ILE A 15 6.22 8.48 8.99
C ILE A 15 7.17 9.46 8.28
N ASP A 16 6.66 10.60 7.78
CA ASP A 16 7.42 11.56 6.95
C ASP A 16 8.18 10.86 5.81
N TYR A 17 7.49 9.96 5.10
CA TYR A 17 8.14 9.09 4.11
C TYR A 17 8.81 9.88 2.98
N SER A 18 8.25 11.02 2.56
CA SER A 18 8.84 11.86 1.51
C SER A 18 10.23 12.37 1.88
N THR A 19 10.45 12.72 3.16
CA THR A 19 11.76 13.15 3.65
C THR A 19 12.76 12.00 3.54
N PHE A 20 12.37 10.82 4.03
CA PHE A 20 13.19 9.62 3.91
C PHE A 20 13.47 9.22 2.46
N GLU A 21 12.48 9.33 1.58
CA GLU A 21 12.60 9.02 0.16
C GLU A 21 13.71 9.85 -0.51
N SER A 22 13.92 11.09 -0.06
CA SER A 22 14.98 11.99 -0.55
C SER A 22 16.39 11.64 -0.07
N TYR A 23 16.55 10.71 0.87
CA TYR A 23 17.87 10.36 1.40
C TYR A 23 18.70 9.59 0.36
N GLU A 24 19.98 9.92 0.32
CA GLU A 24 20.96 9.41 -0.65
C GLU A 24 22.26 9.00 0.04
N LYS A 25 22.85 7.89 -0.44
CA LYS A 25 24.12 7.36 0.06
C LYS A 25 25.24 8.38 -0.14
N ASN A 26 26.11 8.53 0.86
CA ASN A 26 27.22 9.50 0.88
C ASN A 26 26.80 10.99 0.86
N ILE A 27 25.50 11.29 0.88
CA ILE A 27 24.97 12.67 0.95
C ILE A 27 24.27 12.88 2.29
N THR A 28 23.39 11.96 2.66
CA THR A 28 22.68 12.04 3.94
C THR A 28 23.57 11.55 5.07
N GLU A 29 23.78 12.40 6.08
CA GLU A 29 24.55 12.03 7.28
C GLU A 29 23.87 10.90 8.06
N GLU A 30 24.67 10.00 8.63
CA GLU A 30 24.18 8.85 9.39
C GLU A 30 23.29 9.24 10.59
N ASN A 31 23.63 10.34 11.27
CA ASN A 31 22.85 10.90 12.38
C ASN A 31 21.43 11.38 11.95
N VAL A 32 21.25 11.80 10.70
CA VAL A 32 19.95 12.20 10.13
C VAL A 32 19.10 10.96 9.91
N ILE A 33 19.72 9.89 9.40
CA ILE A 33 19.05 8.59 9.22
C ILE A 33 18.66 8.01 10.57
N ASP A 34 19.58 8.01 11.56
CA ASP A 34 19.32 7.57 12.93
C ASP A 34 18.10 8.30 13.53
N ARG A 35 18.07 9.63 13.44
CA ARG A 35 16.94 10.44 13.92
C ARG A 35 15.62 10.07 13.23
N TRP A 36 15.65 9.84 11.91
CA TRP A 36 14.46 9.43 11.19
C TRP A 36 13.98 8.05 11.63
N VAL A 37 14.86 7.06 11.80
CA VAL A 37 14.53 5.71 12.27
C VAL A 37 13.90 5.74 13.68
N GLN A 38 14.44 6.54 14.59
CA GLN A 38 13.85 6.73 15.92
C GLN A 38 12.49 7.43 15.86
N SER A 39 12.36 8.46 15.02
CA SER A 39 11.09 9.16 14.80
C SER A 39 10.02 8.23 14.24
N PHE A 40 10.37 7.41 13.24
CA PHE A 40 9.51 6.39 12.66
C PHE A 40 8.91 5.49 13.74
N GLN A 41 9.76 4.90 14.58
CA GLN A 41 9.31 3.98 15.64
C GLN A 41 8.37 4.68 16.63
N SER A 42 8.71 5.91 17.05
CA SER A 42 7.87 6.68 17.97
C SER A 42 6.50 7.00 17.38
N LYS A 43 6.44 7.41 16.11
CA LYS A 43 5.17 7.79 15.48
C LYS A 43 4.26 6.59 15.22
N VAL A 44 4.84 5.46 14.80
CA VAL A 44 4.12 4.17 14.68
C VAL A 44 3.52 3.78 16.03
N LYS A 45 4.28 3.93 17.12
CA LYS A 45 3.80 3.65 18.48
C LYS A 45 2.61 4.53 18.86
N THR A 46 2.72 5.85 18.67
CA THR A 46 1.62 6.80 18.96
C THR A 46 0.37 6.49 18.14
N TYR A 47 0.52 6.24 16.83
CA TYR A 47 -0.61 5.92 15.98
C TYR A 47 -1.32 4.62 16.42
N SER A 48 -0.57 3.61 16.85
CA SER A 48 -1.14 2.36 17.33
C SER A 48 -1.91 2.51 18.66
N THR A 49 -1.52 3.44 19.54
CA THR A 49 -2.20 3.66 20.81
C THR A 49 -3.49 4.47 20.66
N ASP A 50 -3.54 5.37 19.68
CA ASP A 50 -4.66 6.30 19.49
C ASP A 50 -5.79 5.73 18.61
N SER A 51 -5.49 4.71 17.80
CA SER A 51 -6.37 4.27 16.71
C SER A 51 -7.27 3.08 17.02
N SER A 52 -8.12 3.16 18.06
CA SER A 52 -9.21 2.17 18.23
C SER A 52 -10.19 2.12 17.02
N VAL A 53 -10.18 3.16 16.17
CA VAL A 53 -11.11 3.37 15.05
C VAL A 53 -10.59 2.82 13.70
N HIS A 54 -9.27 2.65 13.52
CA HIS A 54 -8.70 2.31 12.20
C HIS A 54 -8.55 0.80 11.93
N PHE A 55 -8.67 -0.05 12.95
CA PHE A 55 -8.46 -1.50 12.85
C PHE A 55 -9.72 -2.33 12.51
N THR A 56 -10.88 -1.70 12.37
CA THR A 56 -12.16 -2.41 12.16
C THR A 56 -12.41 -2.86 10.72
N LEU A 57 -11.63 -2.37 9.74
CA LEU A 57 -11.79 -2.73 8.32
C LEU A 57 -10.51 -3.40 7.78
N ASN A 58 -10.60 -4.71 7.59
CA ASN A 58 -9.62 -5.55 6.88
C ASN A 58 -8.21 -5.58 7.51
N HIS A 59 -8.15 -5.96 8.79
CA HIS A 59 -6.92 -6.07 9.59
C HIS A 59 -5.78 -6.82 8.86
N ASP A 60 -6.07 -7.97 8.26
CA ASP A 60 -5.07 -8.81 7.59
C ASP A 60 -4.42 -8.11 6.40
N LYS A 61 -5.22 -7.43 5.58
CA LYS A 61 -4.70 -6.65 4.46
C LYS A 61 -3.83 -5.49 4.94
N ARG A 62 -4.30 -4.74 5.95
CA ARG A 62 -3.53 -3.60 6.48
C ARG A 62 -2.20 -4.07 7.05
N CYS A 63 -2.18 -5.21 7.74
CA CYS A 63 -0.96 -5.91 8.15
C CYS A 63 -0.05 -6.24 6.95
N LYS A 64 -0.56 -6.87 5.88
CA LYS A 64 0.26 -7.18 4.68
C LYS A 64 0.85 -5.92 4.02
N ASN A 65 0.05 -4.88 3.85
CA ASN A 65 0.48 -3.62 3.25
C ASN A 65 1.56 -2.93 4.09
N PHE A 66 1.37 -2.88 5.42
CA PHE A 66 2.35 -2.28 6.32
C PHE A 66 3.67 -3.05 6.28
N ASN A 67 3.64 -4.38 6.32
CA ASN A 67 4.85 -5.20 6.24
C ASN A 67 5.59 -5.05 4.91
N TYR A 68 4.86 -4.93 3.81
CA TYR A 68 5.49 -4.58 2.53
C TYR A 68 6.22 -3.23 2.61
N LEU A 69 5.60 -2.21 3.21
CA LEU A 69 6.23 -0.90 3.41
C LEU A 69 7.49 -1.00 4.29
N LEU A 70 7.46 -1.78 5.37
CA LEU A 70 8.65 -2.03 6.21
C LEU A 70 9.79 -2.63 5.39
N ASN A 71 9.50 -3.61 4.52
CA ASN A 71 10.52 -4.19 3.64
C ASN A 71 11.09 -3.17 2.65
N VAL A 72 10.26 -2.30 2.07
CA VAL A 72 10.73 -1.21 1.20
C VAL A 72 11.66 -0.25 1.96
N ILE A 73 11.27 0.13 3.18
CA ILE A 73 12.07 1.01 4.05
C ILE A 73 13.41 0.34 4.40
N ILE A 74 13.39 -0.93 4.83
CA ILE A 74 14.60 -1.70 5.16
C ILE A 74 15.54 -1.79 3.97
N ASN A 75 15.02 -2.11 2.78
CA ASN A 75 15.84 -2.20 1.57
C ASN A 75 16.49 -0.88 1.22
N LYS A 76 15.77 0.24 1.36
CA LYS A 76 16.34 1.58 1.15
C LYS A 76 17.35 1.94 2.25
N LEU A 77 17.08 1.67 3.53
CA LEU A 77 18.06 1.89 4.61
C LEU A 77 19.36 1.13 4.35
N ASN A 78 19.26 -0.11 3.88
CA ASN A 78 20.42 -0.92 3.53
C ASN A 78 21.22 -0.36 2.35
N SER A 79 20.61 0.43 1.46
CA SER A 79 21.33 1.10 0.38
C SER A 79 21.98 2.43 0.79
N LEU A 80 21.66 2.99 1.95
CA LEU A 80 22.15 4.32 2.40
C LEU A 80 23.50 4.30 3.14
N SER A 81 23.93 3.16 3.67
CA SER A 81 25.21 3.03 4.40
C SER A 81 25.93 1.77 3.95
N ASP A 82 27.26 1.72 4.03
CA ASP A 82 28.05 0.47 3.89
C ASP A 82 28.39 -0.18 5.23
N ASN A 83 28.09 0.50 6.34
CA ASN A 83 28.30 -0.02 7.68
C ASN A 83 27.26 -1.10 7.99
N ILE A 84 27.72 -2.36 8.04
CA ILE A 84 26.88 -3.54 8.33
C ILE A 84 26.19 -3.41 9.69
N GLY A 85 26.88 -2.86 10.70
CA GLY A 85 26.32 -2.65 12.04
C GLY A 85 25.11 -1.71 11.99
N LYS A 86 25.25 -0.59 11.28
CA LYS A 86 24.17 0.40 11.12
C LYS A 86 23.00 -0.14 10.29
N ARG A 87 23.29 -0.84 9.19
CA ARG A 87 22.27 -1.55 8.41
C ARG A 87 21.43 -2.50 9.29
N SER A 88 22.11 -3.30 10.12
CA SER A 88 21.45 -4.24 11.03
C SER A 88 20.64 -3.50 12.09
N GLU A 89 21.22 -2.49 12.73
CA GLU A 89 20.56 -1.67 13.77
C GLU A 89 19.26 -1.06 13.24
N TRP A 90 19.32 -0.35 12.11
CA TRP A 90 18.15 0.27 11.49
C TRP A 90 17.10 -0.78 11.10
N SER A 91 17.53 -1.86 10.45
CA SER A 91 16.62 -2.93 10.03
C SER A 91 15.86 -3.55 11.20
N ASP A 92 16.54 -3.74 12.34
CA ASP A 92 15.93 -4.32 13.54
C ASP A 92 14.91 -3.39 14.20
N ILE A 93 15.20 -2.07 14.25
CA ILE A 93 14.25 -1.08 14.77
C ILE A 93 12.98 -1.04 13.91
N ILE A 94 13.15 -0.98 12.58
CA ILE A 94 12.01 -0.96 11.65
C ILE A 94 11.20 -2.26 11.75
N ARG A 95 11.83 -3.43 11.81
CA ARG A 95 11.12 -4.72 11.91
C ARG A 95 10.32 -4.85 13.19
N LYS A 96 10.88 -4.42 14.34
CA LYS A 96 10.19 -4.43 15.64
C LYS A 96 8.96 -3.52 15.68
N SER A 97 8.88 -2.55 14.77
CA SER A 97 7.72 -1.64 14.69
C SER A 97 6.44 -2.34 14.23
N ASN A 98 6.51 -3.49 13.56
CA ASN A 98 5.33 -4.30 13.23
C ASN A 98 4.62 -4.83 14.49
N GLU A 99 5.39 -5.30 15.47
CA GLU A 99 4.86 -5.80 16.74
C GLU A 99 4.22 -4.70 17.58
N ILE A 100 4.70 -3.46 17.42
CA ILE A 100 4.14 -2.27 18.05
C ILE A 100 2.82 -1.87 17.38
N PHE A 101 2.78 -1.88 16.04
CA PHE A 101 1.62 -1.40 15.28
C PHE A 101 0.46 -2.40 15.26
N PHE A 102 0.75 -3.70 15.31
CA PHE A 102 -0.24 -4.77 15.42
C PHE A 102 0.04 -5.61 16.66
N PRO A 103 -0.24 -5.07 17.88
CA PRO A 103 0.01 -5.80 19.11
C PRO A 103 -0.74 -7.14 19.08
N SER A 104 -0.05 -8.20 19.51
CA SER A 104 -0.51 -9.58 19.40
C SER A 104 -1.83 -9.83 20.14
N ASN A 105 -2.96 -9.57 19.49
CA ASN A 105 -4.23 -10.19 19.87
C ASN A 105 -4.26 -11.58 19.23
N LYS A 106 -4.39 -12.65 20.03
CA LYS A 106 -4.21 -14.05 19.58
C LYS A 106 -5.10 -14.46 18.39
N ASN A 107 -6.18 -13.72 18.10
CA ASN A 107 -7.10 -13.98 16.98
C ASN A 107 -6.86 -13.12 15.73
N LEU A 108 -6.09 -12.02 15.82
CA LEU A 108 -5.80 -11.08 14.73
C LEU A 108 -4.29 -10.95 14.50
N SER A 109 -3.55 -11.98 14.87
CA SER A 109 -2.11 -11.87 14.89
C SER A 109 -1.58 -11.73 13.46
N CYS A 110 -0.84 -10.66 13.19
CA CYS A 110 -0.01 -10.45 12.00
C CYS A 110 1.17 -11.45 11.99
N LYS A 111 0.90 -12.74 12.26
CA LYS A 111 1.88 -13.82 12.53
C LYS A 111 2.24 -14.64 11.29
N HIS A 112 1.54 -14.44 10.17
CA HIS A 112 1.84 -15.09 8.90
C HIS A 112 2.39 -14.12 7.87
N VAL A 113 3.33 -13.27 8.29
CA VAL A 113 3.90 -12.24 7.42
C VAL A 113 5.03 -12.84 6.61
N TYR A 114 4.66 -13.63 5.61
CA TYR A 114 5.26 -13.32 4.34
C TYR A 114 4.53 -12.05 3.89
N ALA A 115 5.24 -10.93 3.87
CA ALA A 115 4.81 -9.76 3.10
C ALA A 115 4.44 -10.23 1.69
N TYR A 116 3.82 -9.37 0.87
CA TYR A 116 3.85 -9.62 -0.56
C TYR A 116 5.31 -9.90 -0.96
N GLY A 117 5.65 -11.17 -1.18
CA GLY A 117 7.03 -11.59 -1.46
C GLY A 117 7.53 -10.99 -2.78
N ASN A 118 6.58 -10.43 -3.55
CA ASN A 118 6.73 -9.69 -4.78
C ASN A 118 5.66 -8.58 -4.80
N SER A 119 6.01 -7.39 -5.31
CA SER A 119 5.10 -6.26 -5.55
C SER A 119 3.84 -6.66 -6.34
N ASP A 120 3.92 -7.67 -7.21
CA ASP A 120 2.78 -8.14 -7.99
C ASP A 120 1.58 -8.55 -7.12
N TYR A 121 1.83 -9.27 -6.00
CA TYR A 121 0.74 -9.66 -5.10
C TYR A 121 0.13 -8.44 -4.40
N LYS A 122 0.94 -7.42 -4.08
CA LYS A 122 0.46 -6.16 -3.51
C LYS A 122 -0.45 -5.45 -4.50
N ASP A 123 -0.04 -5.40 -5.76
CA ASP A 123 -0.76 -4.71 -6.82
C ASP A 123 -2.09 -5.41 -7.10
N LEU A 124 -2.10 -6.75 -7.14
CA LEU A 124 -3.33 -7.54 -7.28
C LEU A 124 -4.29 -7.32 -6.11
N ASP A 125 -3.80 -7.41 -4.87
CA ASP A 125 -4.65 -7.21 -3.68
C ASP A 125 -5.24 -5.80 -3.63
N THR A 126 -4.41 -4.80 -3.97
CA THR A 126 -4.80 -3.40 -4.07
C THR A 126 -5.88 -3.19 -5.13
N PHE A 127 -5.69 -3.80 -6.30
CA PHE A 127 -6.69 -3.77 -7.36
C PHE A 127 -8.02 -4.38 -6.92
N CYS A 128 -8.01 -5.54 -6.25
CA CYS A 128 -9.23 -6.19 -5.78
C CYS A 128 -9.99 -5.37 -4.72
N GLU A 129 -9.30 -4.79 -3.72
CA GLU A 129 -9.97 -3.94 -2.71
C GLU A 129 -10.61 -2.70 -3.34
N ASP A 130 -9.87 -2.01 -4.19
CA ASP A 130 -10.40 -0.79 -4.81
C ASP A 130 -11.54 -1.14 -5.78
N SER A 131 -11.45 -2.26 -6.48
CA SER A 131 -12.54 -2.76 -7.34
C SER A 131 -13.79 -3.09 -6.55
N ASP A 132 -13.67 -3.81 -5.42
CA ASP A 132 -14.80 -4.12 -4.53
C ASP A 132 -15.46 -2.84 -3.99
N PHE A 133 -14.65 -1.88 -3.53
CA PHE A 133 -15.14 -0.57 -3.11
C PHE A 133 -15.88 0.16 -4.23
N ILE A 134 -15.30 0.16 -5.44
CA ILE A 134 -15.91 0.81 -6.60
C ILE A 134 -17.24 0.16 -6.94
N MET A 135 -17.29 -1.17 -7.00
CA MET A 135 -18.50 -1.91 -7.38
C MET A 135 -19.63 -1.71 -6.38
N LYS A 136 -19.32 -1.66 -5.08
CA LYS A 136 -20.30 -1.32 -4.03
C LYS A 136 -20.88 0.10 -4.16
N LYS A 137 -20.15 1.01 -4.81
CA LYS A 137 -20.51 2.43 -4.97
C LYS A 137 -20.60 2.86 -6.43
N VAL A 138 -20.88 1.93 -7.34
CA VAL A 138 -20.71 2.18 -8.78
C VAL A 138 -21.59 3.33 -9.27
N VAL A 139 -22.82 3.46 -8.75
CA VAL A 139 -23.74 4.56 -9.11
C VAL A 139 -23.19 5.92 -8.66
N GLU A 140 -22.72 6.03 -7.41
CA GLU A 140 -22.10 7.25 -6.89
C GLU A 140 -20.85 7.63 -7.69
N ILE A 141 -20.01 6.64 -8.00
CA ILE A 141 -18.75 6.86 -8.72
C ILE A 141 -19.01 7.31 -10.15
N ARG A 142 -19.96 6.69 -10.86
CA ARG A 142 -20.31 7.10 -12.23
C ARG A 142 -20.79 8.55 -12.34
N ASN A 143 -21.39 9.06 -11.26
CA ASN A 143 -21.89 10.44 -11.14
C ASN A 143 -20.88 11.39 -10.47
N SER A 144 -19.69 10.92 -10.13
CA SER A 144 -18.67 11.74 -9.48
C SER A 144 -17.83 12.50 -10.49
N VAL A 145 -17.42 13.73 -10.13
CA VAL A 145 -16.40 14.51 -10.89
C VAL A 145 -15.08 13.75 -11.03
N ASN A 146 -14.83 12.80 -10.12
CA ASN A 146 -13.63 11.98 -10.09
C ASN A 146 -13.75 10.69 -10.92
N CYS A 147 -14.90 10.40 -11.54
CA CYS A 147 -15.13 9.13 -12.24
C CYS A 147 -14.05 8.83 -13.27
N GLN A 148 -13.73 9.80 -14.13
CA GLN A 148 -12.74 9.64 -15.19
C GLN A 148 -11.34 9.34 -14.63
N ASN A 149 -10.96 10.02 -13.56
CA ASN A 149 -9.68 9.77 -12.88
C ASN A 149 -9.62 8.38 -12.25
N ILE A 150 -10.71 7.94 -11.62
CA ILE A 150 -10.83 6.59 -11.05
C ILE A 150 -10.76 5.53 -12.14
N ALA A 151 -11.56 5.67 -13.21
CA ALA A 151 -11.59 4.75 -14.33
C ALA A 151 -10.22 4.60 -14.99
N LYS A 152 -9.54 5.72 -15.27
CA LYS A 152 -8.18 5.72 -15.84
C LYS A 152 -7.17 5.04 -14.91
N ASN A 153 -7.19 5.36 -13.61
CA ASN A 153 -6.29 4.74 -12.63
C ASN A 153 -6.48 3.21 -12.58
N MET A 154 -7.74 2.76 -12.49
CA MET A 154 -8.05 1.33 -12.44
C MET A 154 -7.70 0.61 -13.75
N SER A 155 -7.91 1.25 -14.90
CA SER A 155 -7.48 0.71 -16.21
C SER A 155 -5.97 0.50 -16.25
N ASN A 156 -5.18 1.49 -15.86
CA ASN A 156 -3.72 1.37 -15.85
C ASN A 156 -3.24 0.23 -14.94
N ARG A 157 -3.84 0.09 -13.75
CA ARG A 157 -3.52 -1.01 -12.82
C ARG A 157 -3.88 -2.37 -13.41
N LYS A 158 -5.04 -2.47 -14.06
CA LYS A 158 -5.48 -3.69 -14.76
C LYS A 158 -4.50 -4.05 -15.88
N ASP A 159 -4.06 -3.09 -16.69
CA ASP A 159 -3.09 -3.33 -17.77
C ASP A 159 -1.75 -3.83 -17.23
N ASN A 160 -1.30 -3.31 -16.08
CA ASN A 160 -0.11 -3.82 -15.40
C ASN A 160 -0.30 -5.29 -14.99
N LEU A 161 -1.45 -5.63 -14.38
CA LEU A 161 -1.76 -6.99 -13.94
C LEU A 161 -1.95 -7.97 -15.11
N VAL A 162 -2.44 -7.50 -16.26
CA VAL A 162 -2.46 -8.27 -17.51
C VAL A 162 -1.05 -8.64 -17.95
N ARG A 163 -0.10 -7.68 -17.92
CA ARG A 163 1.30 -7.99 -18.24
C ARG A 163 1.91 -8.99 -17.26
N VAL A 164 1.62 -8.85 -15.96
CA VAL A 164 2.05 -9.80 -14.92
C VAL A 164 1.48 -11.20 -15.18
N ARG A 165 0.18 -11.29 -15.51
CA ARG A 165 -0.49 -12.54 -15.88
C ARG A 165 0.20 -13.21 -17.06
N ASP A 166 0.41 -12.47 -18.14
CA ASP A 166 0.93 -13.03 -19.39
C ASP A 166 2.39 -13.50 -19.21
N ASN A 167 3.19 -12.75 -18.44
CA ASN A 167 4.55 -13.16 -18.05
C ASN A 167 4.53 -14.39 -17.13
N GLY A 168 3.62 -14.43 -16.15
CA GLY A 168 3.46 -15.57 -15.25
C GLY A 168 3.03 -16.84 -15.96
N MET A 169 2.10 -16.74 -16.92
CA MET A 169 1.61 -17.85 -17.73
C MET A 169 2.72 -18.49 -18.57
N ARG A 170 3.66 -17.69 -19.11
CA ARG A 170 4.85 -18.23 -19.80
C ARG A 170 5.71 -19.12 -18.90
N GLY A 171 5.67 -18.89 -17.58
CA GLY A 171 6.35 -19.71 -16.57
C GLY A 171 5.43 -20.67 -15.79
N GLY A 172 4.18 -20.88 -16.24
CA GLY A 172 3.21 -21.76 -15.58
C GLY A 172 2.70 -21.25 -14.22
N ARG A 173 2.88 -19.97 -13.89
CA ARG A 173 2.48 -19.37 -12.61
C ARG A 173 1.23 -18.51 -12.76
N ILE A 174 0.31 -18.63 -11.82
CA ILE A 174 -0.88 -17.79 -11.71
C ILE A 174 -0.77 -16.98 -10.43
N LEU A 175 -0.83 -15.66 -10.56
CA LEU A 175 -0.91 -14.79 -9.41
C LEU A 175 -2.34 -14.81 -8.84
N LYS A 176 -2.48 -15.33 -7.63
CA LYS A 176 -3.75 -15.60 -6.95
C LYS A 176 -3.64 -15.31 -5.46
N ILE A 177 -4.60 -14.55 -4.93
CA ILE A 177 -4.77 -14.33 -3.48
C ILE A 177 -5.82 -15.31 -2.96
N ASP A 178 -6.98 -15.33 -3.61
CA ASP A 178 -8.06 -16.29 -3.39
C ASP A 178 -8.82 -16.56 -4.70
N ASN A 179 -9.97 -17.26 -4.64
CA ASN A 179 -10.74 -17.57 -5.84
C ASN A 179 -11.36 -16.33 -6.51
N ASN A 180 -11.62 -15.26 -5.74
CA ASN A 180 -12.27 -14.04 -6.20
C ASN A 180 -11.28 -12.92 -6.54
N CYS A 181 -10.02 -13.06 -6.11
CA CYS A 181 -8.95 -12.11 -6.39
C CYS A 181 -7.75 -12.82 -7.03
N ASN A 182 -7.76 -12.89 -8.36
CA ASN A 182 -6.67 -13.48 -9.14
C ASN A 182 -6.58 -12.88 -10.55
N THR A 183 -5.42 -13.04 -11.16
CA THR A 183 -5.10 -12.45 -12.46
C THR A 183 -5.87 -13.03 -13.65
N ARG A 184 -6.55 -14.18 -13.52
CA ARG A 184 -7.34 -14.75 -14.63
C ARG A 184 -8.70 -14.08 -14.82
N ILE A 185 -9.23 -13.46 -13.77
CA ILE A 185 -10.59 -12.92 -13.74
C ILE A 185 -10.60 -11.39 -13.57
N LEU A 186 -9.56 -10.69 -14.05
CA LEU A 186 -9.44 -9.23 -13.90
C LEU A 186 -10.62 -8.47 -14.51
N ASP A 187 -11.20 -8.99 -15.60
CA ASP A 187 -12.41 -8.43 -16.24
C ASP A 187 -13.68 -8.63 -15.40
N GLU A 188 -13.74 -9.70 -14.61
CA GLU A 188 -14.85 -9.97 -13.70
C GLU A 188 -14.72 -9.18 -12.40
N ILE A 189 -13.49 -9.01 -11.88
CA ILE A 189 -13.19 -8.22 -10.69
C ILE A 189 -13.59 -6.76 -10.89
N LEU A 190 -13.24 -6.19 -12.05
CA LEU A 190 -13.65 -4.84 -12.42
C LEU A 190 -14.00 -4.76 -13.90
N PRO A 191 -15.31 -4.80 -14.22
CA PRO A 191 -15.82 -4.45 -15.52
C PRO A 191 -15.50 -2.99 -15.88
N SER A 192 -15.57 -2.67 -17.17
CA SER A 192 -15.36 -1.30 -17.64
C SER A 192 -16.33 -0.31 -16.96
N ILE A 193 -15.79 0.82 -16.49
CA ILE A 193 -16.56 1.89 -15.84
C ILE A 193 -16.87 2.95 -16.87
N THR A 194 -18.15 3.07 -17.25
CA THR A 194 -18.64 4.19 -18.06
C THR A 194 -19.09 5.32 -17.16
N CYS A 195 -18.41 6.48 -17.26
CA CYS A 195 -18.76 7.68 -16.51
C CYS A 195 -19.91 8.45 -17.16
N ASN A 196 -20.80 9.02 -16.35
CA ASN A 196 -21.90 9.82 -16.86
C ASN A 196 -21.39 11.21 -17.27
N SER A 197 -21.84 11.69 -18.43
CA SER A 197 -21.43 12.97 -19.01
C SER A 197 -22.02 14.20 -18.30
N ASN A 198 -23.01 14.01 -17.42
CA ASN A 198 -23.79 15.09 -16.80
C ASN A 198 -23.27 15.53 -15.42
N VAL A 199 -22.00 15.27 -15.11
CA VAL A 199 -21.42 15.81 -13.87
C VAL A 199 -20.99 17.24 -14.15
N ASP A 200 -21.89 18.17 -13.85
CA ASP A 200 -21.65 19.62 -13.98
C ASP A 200 -20.32 19.98 -13.30
N ARG A 201 -19.36 20.48 -14.09
CA ARG A 201 -18.21 21.20 -13.54
C ARG A 201 -18.78 22.41 -12.81
N PRO A 202 -18.39 22.70 -11.55
CA PRO A 202 -18.75 23.98 -10.96
C PRO A 202 -18.19 25.07 -11.86
N SER A 203 -19.08 25.89 -12.42
CA SER A 203 -18.77 27.05 -13.22
C SER A 203 -17.75 27.90 -12.45
N GLN A 204 -16.58 28.12 -13.05
CA GLN A 204 -15.68 29.16 -12.56
C GLN A 204 -16.43 30.48 -12.70
N VAL A 205 -16.81 31.06 -11.57
CA VAL A 205 -17.32 32.43 -11.51
C VAL A 205 -16.10 33.34 -11.72
N GLU A 206 -16.12 34.06 -12.83
CA GLU A 206 -15.22 35.20 -13.13
C GLU A 206 -15.28 36.28 -12.04
#